data_AF-A0A2V6GIP0-F1
#
_entry.id   AF-A0A2V6GIP0-F1
#
_cell.length_a   1.000
_cell.length_b   1.000
_cell.length_c   1.000
_cell.angle_alpha   90.00
_cell.angle_beta   90.00
_cell.angle_gamma   90.00
#
_symmetry.space_group_name_H-M   'P 1'
#
loop_
_entity.id
_entity.type
_entity.pdbx_description
1 polymer ?
#
loop_
_entity_poly.entity_id
_entity_poly.type
_entity_poly.pdbx_seq_one_letter_code
_entity_poly.pdbx_strand_id
1 'polypeptide(L)'
;MWRTLAALVLFVTPALAQERLTAYDALRVVGVHINREAVNHVISVTGVRGDPQPETWRVLIADQRGNGGVREIQVRNGQIASERPSSVVGSSEGATINTARLNLDSSGAFAVASHTADKSGTRFETDRARSRSGAGR
;
A
#
# COMPACT_ATOMS: atom_id res chain seq x y z
N MET A 1 21.53 -46.25 -26.10
CA MET A 1 22.66 -45.37 -25.74
C MET A 1 22.23 -43.95 -26.10
N TRP A 2 21.73 -43.15 -25.15
CA TRP A 2 22.46 -41.98 -24.58
C TRP A 2 23.00 -41.12 -25.73
N ARG A 3 22.37 -40.03 -26.18
CA ARG A 3 22.29 -38.68 -25.57
C ARG A 3 21.15 -37.94 -26.29
N THR A 4 20.01 -37.59 -25.69
CA THR A 4 19.84 -36.39 -24.85
C THR A 4 20.77 -35.22 -25.21
N LEU A 5 20.61 -34.65 -26.40
CA LEU A 5 20.87 -33.21 -26.57
C LEU A 5 19.57 -32.49 -26.26
N ALA A 6 19.47 -32.17 -24.97
CA ALA A 6 18.37 -31.48 -24.34
C ALA A 6 18.01 -30.22 -25.13
N ALA A 7 16.75 -30.16 -25.52
CA ALA A 7 16.08 -28.94 -25.90
C ALA A 7 16.10 -27.99 -24.69
N LEU A 8 17.11 -27.13 -24.62
CA LEU A 8 17.13 -26.02 -23.67
C LEU A 8 16.35 -24.86 -24.30
N VAL A 9 15.03 -25.00 -24.37
CA VAL A 9 14.16 -23.84 -24.57
C VAL A 9 14.19 -23.07 -23.26
N LEU A 10 15.01 -22.01 -23.22
CA LEU A 10 14.91 -20.95 -22.24
C LEU A 10 13.51 -20.33 -22.37
N PHE A 11 12.56 -20.85 -21.59
CA PHE A 11 11.36 -20.11 -21.23
C PHE A 11 11.82 -18.92 -20.40
N VAL A 12 12.18 -17.83 -21.06
CA VAL A 12 12.20 -16.51 -20.45
C VAL A 12 10.73 -16.21 -20.17
N THR A 13 10.23 -16.64 -19.01
CA THR A 13 8.97 -16.14 -18.50
C THR A 13 9.16 -14.64 -18.33
N PRO A 14 8.48 -13.77 -19.10
CA PRO A 14 8.41 -12.38 -18.70
C PRO A 14 7.81 -12.43 -17.30
N ALA A 15 8.56 -11.95 -16.30
CA ALA A 15 7.97 -11.63 -15.02
C ALA A 15 6.90 -10.61 -15.37
N LEU A 16 5.64 -11.05 -15.44
CA LEU A 16 4.52 -10.16 -15.62
C LEU A 16 4.67 -9.15 -14.49
N ALA A 17 5.01 -7.91 -14.86
CA ALA A 17 4.70 -6.78 -14.02
C ALA A 17 3.18 -6.80 -13.90
N GLN A 18 2.66 -7.63 -12.98
CA GLN A 18 1.30 -7.51 -12.51
C GLN A 18 1.20 -6.05 -12.12
N GLU A 19 0.35 -5.32 -12.81
CA GLU A 19 0.12 -3.90 -12.57
C GLU A 19 -0.48 -3.80 -11.16
N ARG A 20 0.41 -3.77 -10.17
CA ARG A 20 0.04 -3.84 -8.78
C ARG A 20 -0.52 -2.49 -8.40
N LEU A 21 -1.66 -2.55 -7.70
CA LEU A 21 -2.41 -1.35 -7.35
C LEU A 21 -1.48 -0.36 -6.62
N THR A 22 -1.46 0.88 -7.05
CA THR A 22 -0.64 1.91 -6.40
C THR A 22 -1.32 2.44 -5.14
N ALA A 23 -0.57 3.16 -4.30
CA ALA A 23 -1.15 3.86 -3.15
C ALA A 23 -2.23 4.86 -3.59
N TYR A 24 -1.99 5.55 -4.71
CA TYR A 24 -2.93 6.51 -5.28
C TYR A 24 -4.20 5.84 -5.80
N ASP A 25 -4.08 4.69 -6.47
CA ASP A 25 -5.23 3.91 -6.93
C ASP A 25 -6.06 3.40 -5.75
N ALA A 26 -5.42 2.99 -4.65
CA ALA A 26 -6.12 2.61 -3.43
C ALA A 26 -6.95 3.78 -2.86
N LEU A 27 -6.39 5.00 -2.83
CA LEU A 27 -7.11 6.20 -2.41
C LEU A 27 -8.28 6.55 -3.35
N ARG A 28 -8.09 6.37 -4.66
CA ARG A 28 -9.16 6.56 -5.65
C ARG A 28 -10.32 5.60 -5.40
N VAL A 29 -10.02 4.32 -5.13
CA VAL A 29 -11.05 3.30 -4.80
C VAL A 29 -11.81 3.69 -3.54
N VAL A 30 -11.11 4.12 -2.48
CA VAL A 30 -11.73 4.62 -1.24
C VAL A 30 -12.66 5.81 -1.50
N GLY A 31 -12.20 6.78 -2.30
CA GLY A 31 -13.00 7.97 -2.62
C GLY A 31 -14.26 7.68 -3.45
N VAL A 32 -14.22 6.63 -4.27
CA VAL A 32 -15.40 6.14 -5.01
C VAL A 32 -16.35 5.36 -4.09
N HIS A 33 -15.82 4.54 -3.18
CA HIS A 33 -16.64 3.68 -2.32
C HIS A 33 -17.38 4.45 -1.21
N ILE A 34 -16.70 5.40 -0.55
CA ILE A 34 -17.23 6.12 0.61
C ILE A 34 -17.80 7.47 0.16
N ASN A 35 -16.91 8.40 -0.16
CA ASN A 35 -17.16 9.66 -0.85
C ASN A 35 -15.81 10.36 -1.10
N ARG A 36 -15.81 11.36 -1.99
CA ARG A 36 -14.59 12.15 -2.29
C ARG A 36 -14.06 12.92 -1.08
N GLU A 37 -14.95 13.29 -0.16
CA GLU A 37 -14.60 14.01 1.06
C GLU A 37 -13.76 13.16 2.03
N ALA A 38 -14.00 11.85 2.12
CA ALA A 38 -13.25 10.94 2.99
C ALA A 38 -11.75 10.91 2.66
N VAL A 39 -11.39 11.16 1.40
CA VAL A 39 -9.99 11.27 0.96
C VAL A 39 -9.27 12.47 1.59
N ASN A 40 -10.00 13.52 2.00
CA ASN A 40 -9.44 14.67 2.72
C ASN A 40 -9.22 14.39 4.20
N HIS A 41 -9.65 13.23 4.71
CA HIS A 41 -9.52 12.82 6.11
C HIS A 41 -8.63 11.58 6.28
N VAL A 42 -7.86 11.25 5.24
CA VAL A 42 -6.91 10.13 5.28
C VAL A 42 -5.77 10.49 6.23
N ILE A 43 -5.53 9.63 7.22
CA ILE A 43 -4.44 9.75 8.18
C ILE A 43 -3.20 9.01 7.66
N SER A 44 -3.39 7.85 7.03
CA SER A 44 -2.29 6.98 6.62
C SER A 44 -2.68 6.07 5.46
N VAL A 45 -1.71 5.80 4.58
CA VAL A 45 -1.78 4.77 3.53
C VAL A 45 -0.53 3.92 3.65
N THR A 46 -0.70 2.63 3.94
CA THR A 46 0.43 1.71 4.15
C THR A 46 0.21 0.41 3.40
N GLY A 47 1.30 -0.15 2.87
CA GLY A 47 1.26 -1.48 2.29
C GLY A 47 1.24 -2.57 3.35
N VAL A 48 0.34 -3.53 3.21
CA VAL A 48 0.32 -4.69 4.09
C VAL A 48 1.54 -5.56 3.80
N ARG A 49 2.30 -5.92 4.84
CA ARG A 49 3.59 -6.64 4.80
C ARG A 49 4.80 -5.81 4.35
N GLY A 50 4.69 -4.50 4.15
CA GLY A 50 5.84 -3.63 3.83
C GLY A 50 6.38 -3.80 2.41
N ASP A 51 5.61 -4.43 1.52
CA ASP A 51 5.89 -4.51 0.09
C ASP A 51 5.69 -3.12 -0.55
N PRO A 52 6.64 -2.60 -1.35
CA PRO A 52 6.51 -1.30 -2.03
C PRO A 52 5.32 -1.24 -3.00
N GLN A 53 4.87 -2.38 -3.52
CA GLN A 53 3.62 -2.51 -4.27
C GLN A 53 2.84 -3.73 -3.75
N PRO A 54 2.14 -3.59 -2.63
CA PRO A 54 1.45 -4.68 -1.96
C PRO A 54 0.18 -5.08 -2.72
N GLU A 55 -0.24 -6.33 -2.56
CA GLU A 55 -1.57 -6.79 -3.01
C GLU A 55 -2.71 -6.11 -2.23
N THR A 56 -2.42 -5.71 -0.98
CA THR A 56 -3.38 -5.10 -0.07
C THR A 56 -2.82 -3.82 0.52
N TRP A 57 -3.56 -2.73 0.36
CA TRP A 57 -3.34 -1.45 1.02
C TRP A 57 -4.20 -1.33 2.27
N ARG A 58 -3.63 -0.78 3.33
CA ARG A 58 -4.34 -0.38 4.55
C ARG A 58 -4.42 1.13 4.60
N VAL A 59 -5.63 1.66 4.61
CA VAL A 59 -5.94 3.09 4.66
C VAL A 59 -6.61 3.40 5.99
N LEU A 60 -6.11 4.40 6.71
CA LEU A 60 -6.73 4.92 7.93
C LEU A 60 -7.39 6.25 7.65
N ILE A 61 -8.65 6.42 8.05
CA ILE A 61 -9.43 7.63 7.81
C ILE A 61 -10.02 8.12 9.15
N ALA A 62 -9.91 9.42 9.43
CA ALA A 62 -10.61 10.03 10.55
C ALA A 62 -12.12 10.04 10.29
N ASP A 63 -12.90 9.49 11.22
CA ASP A 63 -14.35 9.52 11.15
C ASP A 63 -14.91 10.73 11.89
N GLN A 64 -15.34 11.73 11.13
CA GLN A 64 -15.96 12.94 11.69
C GLN A 64 -17.45 12.77 11.98
N ARG A 65 -18.09 11.67 11.55
CA ARG A 65 -19.53 11.43 11.80
C ARG A 65 -19.83 10.88 13.20
N GLY A 66 -18.80 10.60 14.01
CA GLY A 66 -18.91 10.08 15.38
C GLY A 66 -17.97 10.77 16.37
N ASN A 67 -17.71 10.11 17.50
CA ASN A 67 -16.98 10.62 18.67
C ASN A 67 -15.45 10.78 18.45
N GLY A 68 -15.00 11.15 17.24
CA GLY A 68 -13.57 11.27 16.90
C GLY A 68 -12.86 9.94 16.62
N GLY A 69 -13.57 8.96 16.07
CA GLY A 69 -13.03 7.62 15.77
C GLY A 69 -12.15 7.56 14.52
N VAL A 70 -11.41 6.46 14.36
CA VAL A 70 -10.66 6.16 13.13
C VAL A 70 -11.28 4.93 12.47
N ARG A 71 -11.43 4.93 11.14
CA ARG A 71 -11.78 3.74 10.35
C ARG A 71 -10.54 3.20 9.65
N GLU A 72 -10.37 1.88 9.71
CA GLU A 72 -9.43 1.15 8.88
C GLU A 72 -10.15 0.53 7.69
N ILE A 73 -9.65 0.81 6.50
CA ILE A 73 -10.14 0.26 5.24
C ILE A 73 -9.00 -0.50 4.58
N GLN A 74 -9.27 -1.75 4.17
CA GLN A 74 -8.33 -2.52 3.38
C GLN A 74 -8.78 -2.57 1.93
N VAL A 75 -7.90 -2.13 1.03
CA VAL A 75 -8.11 -2.20 -0.42
C VAL A 75 -7.25 -3.32 -0.97
N ARG A 76 -7.86 -4.35 -1.55
CA ARG A 76 -7.16 -5.48 -2.16
C ARG A 76 -7.53 -5.56 -3.63
N ASN A 77 -6.53 -5.62 -4.50
CA ASN A 77 -6.73 -5.73 -5.96
C ASN A 77 -7.76 -4.72 -6.51
N GLY A 78 -7.76 -3.49 -5.98
CA GLY A 78 -8.65 -2.41 -6.44
C GLY A 78 -10.07 -2.46 -5.89
N GLN A 79 -10.34 -3.31 -4.90
CA GLN A 79 -11.66 -3.44 -4.27
C GLN A 79 -11.55 -3.30 -2.75
N ILE A 80 -12.63 -2.85 -2.10
CA ILE A 80 -12.71 -2.82 -0.64
C ILE A 80 -12.84 -4.25 -0.12
N ALA A 81 -11.83 -4.72 0.59
CA ALA A 81 -11.79 -6.04 1.20
C ALA A 81 -12.35 -6.04 2.63
N SER A 82 -12.15 -4.97 3.39
CA SER A 82 -12.78 -4.78 4.70
C SER A 82 -12.82 -3.31 5.10
N GLU A 83 -13.80 -2.98 5.93
CA GLU A 83 -13.94 -1.70 6.62
C GLU A 83 -14.31 -1.98 8.08
N ARG A 84 -13.57 -1.39 9.01
CA ARG A 84 -13.81 -1.58 10.45
C ARG A 84 -13.39 -0.37 11.27
N PRO A 85 -14.00 -0.15 12.45
CA PRO A 85 -13.47 0.79 13.43
C PRO A 85 -12.04 0.39 13.82
N SER A 86 -11.17 1.36 13.98
CA SER A 86 -9.78 1.18 14.39
C SER A 86 -9.54 1.88 15.71
N SER A 87 -8.92 1.17 16.65
CA SER A 87 -8.61 1.66 18.00
C SER A 87 -7.22 2.31 18.06
N VAL A 88 -6.85 3.09 17.04
CA VAL A 88 -5.55 3.79 17.05
C VAL A 88 -5.51 4.71 18.27
N VAL A 89 -4.52 4.50 19.15
CA VAL A 89 -4.32 5.26 20.38
C VAL A 89 -3.45 6.47 20.06
N GLY A 90 -4.04 7.67 20.10
CA GLY A 90 -3.40 8.95 19.79
C GLY A 90 -4.36 9.88 19.05
N SER A 91 -4.19 11.20 19.20
CA SER A 91 -5.03 12.16 18.47
C SER A 91 -4.71 12.10 16.97
N SER A 92 -5.75 11.99 16.14
CA SER A 92 -5.63 12.14 14.68
C SER A 92 -5.62 13.62 14.24
N GLU A 93 -5.77 14.53 15.20
CA GLU A 93 -5.79 15.98 14.99
C GLU A 93 -4.44 16.43 14.42
N GLY A 94 -4.45 16.96 13.19
CA GLY A 94 -3.24 17.36 12.45
C GLY A 94 -2.49 16.24 11.73
N ALA A 95 -2.83 14.96 11.93
CA ALA A 95 -2.19 13.82 11.26
C ALA A 95 -2.79 13.49 9.87
N THR A 96 -3.71 14.32 9.39
CA THR A 96 -4.39 14.11 8.12
C THR A 96 -3.50 14.53 6.95
N ILE A 97 -3.31 13.63 5.99
CA ILE A 97 -2.58 13.88 4.77
C ILE A 97 -3.38 14.87 3.93
N ASN A 98 -2.75 15.99 3.54
CA ASN A 98 -3.32 16.90 2.56
C ASN A 98 -3.23 16.28 1.16
N THR A 99 -4.26 15.52 0.78
CA THR A 99 -4.32 14.79 -0.49
C THR A 99 -4.38 15.71 -1.71
N ALA A 100 -4.83 16.96 -1.57
CA ALA A 100 -4.81 17.96 -2.64
C ALA A 100 -3.39 18.46 -2.99
N ARG A 101 -2.43 18.34 -2.06
CA ARG A 101 -1.00 18.61 -2.30
C ARG A 101 -0.20 17.35 -2.59
N LEU A 102 -0.84 16.19 -2.58
CA LEU A 102 -0.21 14.90 -2.71
C LEU A 102 0.00 14.57 -4.20
N ASN A 103 1.04 15.15 -4.79
CA ASN A 103 1.49 14.80 -6.14
C ASN A 103 2.30 13.49 -6.09
N LEU A 104 1.62 12.38 -5.82
CA LEU A 104 2.24 11.05 -5.79
C LEU A 104 2.15 10.41 -7.18
N ASP A 105 3.16 10.64 -8.03
CA ASP A 105 3.49 9.65 -9.06
C ASP A 105 4.24 8.48 -8.41
N SER A 106 3.53 7.75 -7.55
CA SER A 106 4.10 6.62 -6.81
C SER A 106 4.57 5.50 -7.75
N SER A 107 4.03 5.43 -8.97
CA SER A 107 4.47 4.49 -10.02
C SER A 107 5.82 4.90 -10.61
N GLY A 108 5.96 6.16 -11.04
CA GLY A 108 7.21 6.68 -11.57
C GLY A 108 8.32 6.69 -10.51
N ALA A 109 8.01 7.09 -9.28
CA ALA A 109 8.95 7.04 -8.16
C ALA A 109 9.41 5.60 -7.87
N PHE A 110 8.49 4.62 -7.87
CA PHE A 110 8.84 3.21 -7.71
C PHE A 110 9.68 2.68 -8.88
N ALA A 111 9.35 3.04 -10.11
CA ALA A 111 10.09 2.61 -11.30
C ALA A 111 11.54 3.13 -11.28
N VAL A 112 11.74 4.40 -10.92
CA VAL A 112 13.08 5.00 -10.76
C VAL A 112 13.85 4.32 -9.63
N ALA A 113 13.21 4.11 -8.48
CA ALA A 113 13.84 3.43 -7.35
C ALA A 113 14.22 1.98 -7.69
N SER A 114 13.34 1.24 -8.37
CA SER A 114 13.59 -0.14 -8.80
C SER A 114 14.72 -0.20 -9.82
N HIS A 115 14.71 0.68 -10.81
CA HIS A 115 15.79 0.77 -11.80
C HIS A 115 17.14 1.09 -11.14
N THR A 116 17.14 1.99 -10.16
CA THR A 116 18.35 2.35 -9.40
C THR A 116 18.83 1.15 -8.59
N ALA A 117 17.93 0.47 -7.88
CA ALA A 117 18.21 -0.70 -7.06
C ALA A 117 18.80 -1.87 -7.88
N ASP A 118 18.22 -2.14 -9.05
CA ASP A 118 18.72 -3.14 -10.00
C ASP A 118 20.14 -2.80 -10.46
N LYS A 119 20.40 -1.52 -10.78
CA LYS A 119 21.71 -1.05 -11.23
C LYS A 119 22.77 -1.08 -10.13
N SER A 120 22.39 -0.82 -8.88
CA SER A 120 23.29 -0.85 -7.72
C SER A 120 23.43 -2.22 -7.06
N GLY A 121 22.67 -3.23 -7.50
CA GLY A 121 22.64 -4.55 -6.88
C GLY A 121 22.06 -4.55 -5.45
N THR A 122 21.35 -3.48 -5.08
CA THR A 122 20.68 -3.34 -3.78
C THR A 122 19.24 -3.80 -3.92
N ARG A 123 18.64 -4.43 -2.90
CA ARG A 123 17.22 -4.79 -2.90
C ARG A 123 16.44 -3.84 -2.01
N PHE A 124 15.14 -3.70 -2.28
CA PHE A 124 14.24 -3.06 -1.34
C PHE A 124 14.26 -3.81 -0.01
N GLU A 125 14.56 -3.09 1.06
CA GLU A 125 14.53 -3.63 2.41
C GLU A 125 13.12 -3.48 2.97
N THR A 126 12.56 -4.59 3.45
CA THR A 126 11.24 -4.59 4.08
C THR A 126 11.41 -4.45 5.59
N ASP A 127 11.29 -3.24 6.12
CA ASP A 127 11.30 -3.03 7.56
C ASP A 127 9.91 -3.30 8.15
N ARG A 128 9.82 -4.26 9.08
CA ARG A 128 8.56 -4.61 9.77
C ARG A 128 8.53 -3.94 11.14
N ALA A 129 7.99 -2.74 11.21
CA ALA A 129 7.62 -2.16 12.49
C ALA A 129 6.32 -2.83 13.02
N ARG A 130 6.45 -3.77 13.96
CA ARG A 130 5.33 -4.22 14.81
C ARG A 130 5.18 -3.21 15.95
N SER A 131 4.24 -2.28 15.83
CA SER A 131 3.84 -1.44 16.98
C SER A 131 3.24 -2.34 18.05
N ARG A 132 3.94 -2.49 19.17
CA ARG A 132 3.51 -3.25 20.34
C ARG A 132 2.81 -2.25 21.26
N SER A 133 1.47 -2.21 21.27
CA SER A 133 0.76 -1.39 22.24
C SER A 133 0.96 -2.01 23.62
N GLY A 134 1.79 -1.37 24.45
CA GLY A 134 1.92 -1.70 25.86
C GLY A 134 0.62 -1.34 26.58
N ALA A 135 -0.15 -2.35 26.96
CA ALA A 135 -1.07 -2.26 28.08
C ALA A 135 -0.27 -2.59 29.34
N GLY A 136 -0.17 -1.65 30.28
CA GLY A 136 0.58 -1.85 31.51
C GLY A 136 0.50 -0.62 32.41
N ARG A 137 -0.51 -0.67 33.29
CA ARG A 137 -0.80 0.13 34.49
C ARG A 137 0.34 0.92 35.12
#